data_AF-A0A090MWJ5-F1
#
_entry.id   AF-A0A090MWJ5-F1
#
_cell.length_a   1.000
_cell.length_b   1.000
_cell.length_c   1.000
_cell.angle_alpha   90.00
_cell.angle_beta   90.00
_cell.angle_gamma   90.00
#
_symmetry.space_group_name_H-M   'P 1'
#
loop_
_entity.id
_entity.type
_entity.pdbx_description
1 polymer ?
#
loop_
_entity_poly.entity_id
_entity_poly.type
_entity_poly.pdbx_seq_one_letter_code
_entity_poly.pdbx_strand_id
1 'polypeptide(L)'
;MGIEECQFIAEQSLISFVPNFNSEEEEYCSAGLVKFEAGLPVEIPIWMASILKARSKGSIVAPSWLNPQNIEKYIQSEKKQFTFTKLPDNFFCISLILINKFKSDIENIDTIKILIQDLWDKRLWKMRSSLVKFFVQENICHVRINNITLLESCYVGPIIFTGSKNLDTIRKMRMPTISRVISLVPKVSGRTSVRHSGMGLKAAEFDNYKKTMVEPLTTSESVYKTYRKIFFVLGIPIIAFTFYAAWRDHEKHMSHERKEYVPFDFLNVRKKAFPFGDGNHSLFHNPSEQYVPGVGYEKERQH
;
A
#
# COMPACT_ATOMS: atom_id res chain seq x y z
N MET A 1 -1.91 8.14 -6.52
CA MET A 1 -1.56 7.03 -7.39
C MET A 1 -0.10 6.68 -7.19
N GLY A 2 0.21 5.45 -6.83
CA GLY A 2 1.58 4.97 -6.58
C GLY A 2 2.31 4.57 -7.86
N ILE A 3 3.63 4.38 -7.77
CA ILE A 3 4.45 3.86 -8.89
C ILE A 3 4.00 2.44 -9.27
N GLU A 4 3.60 1.62 -8.29
CA GLU A 4 3.12 0.26 -8.51
C GLU A 4 1.78 0.23 -9.27
N GLU A 5 0.87 1.14 -8.95
CA GLU A 5 -0.40 1.30 -9.68
C GLU A 5 -0.12 1.75 -11.13
N CYS A 6 0.83 2.67 -11.31
CA CYS A 6 1.36 3.09 -12.61
C CYS A 6 1.88 1.87 -13.41
N GLN A 7 2.61 0.94 -12.78
CA GLN A 7 3.08 -0.30 -13.40
C GLN A 7 1.92 -1.26 -13.73
N PHE A 8 0.99 -1.46 -12.81
CA PHE A 8 -0.17 -2.33 -13.01
C PHE A 8 -1.01 -1.90 -14.22
N ILE A 9 -1.23 -0.59 -14.39
CA ILE A 9 -1.92 -0.04 -15.56
C ILE A 9 -1.12 -0.31 -16.83
N ALA A 10 0.20 -0.12 -16.80
CA ALA A 10 1.05 -0.38 -17.95
C ALA A 10 1.07 -1.86 -18.36
N GLU A 11 0.97 -2.79 -17.40
CA GLU A 11 0.94 -4.23 -17.67
C GLU A 11 -0.32 -4.70 -18.43
N GLN A 12 -1.38 -3.90 -18.47
CA GLN A 12 -2.58 -4.16 -19.28
C GLN A 12 -2.39 -3.80 -20.76
N SER A 13 -1.31 -3.11 -21.12
CA SER A 13 -1.04 -2.72 -22.52
C SER A 13 -0.76 -3.97 -23.37
N LEU A 14 -1.24 -3.97 -24.60
CA LEU A 14 -1.04 -5.06 -25.55
C LEU A 14 0.39 -5.04 -26.11
N ILE A 15 0.96 -6.23 -26.29
CA ILE A 15 2.28 -6.44 -26.88
C ILE A 15 2.29 -7.71 -27.72
N SER A 16 3.11 -7.71 -28.76
CA SER A 16 3.29 -8.88 -29.63
C SER A 16 4.16 -9.93 -28.95
N PHE A 17 3.60 -11.14 -28.81
CA PHE A 17 4.24 -12.29 -28.20
C PHE A 17 4.23 -13.48 -29.16
N VAL A 18 5.35 -14.19 -29.27
CA VAL A 18 5.49 -15.38 -30.11
C VAL A 18 5.52 -16.60 -29.19
N PRO A 19 4.47 -17.43 -29.16
CA PRO A 19 4.40 -18.62 -28.32
C PRO A 19 5.15 -19.80 -28.98
N ASN A 20 5.62 -20.72 -28.14
CA ASN A 20 6.27 -21.98 -28.53
C ASN A 20 5.31 -23.18 -28.42
N PHE A 21 4.03 -22.94 -28.18
CA PHE A 21 3.02 -23.99 -27.98
C PHE A 21 1.79 -23.68 -28.82
N ASN A 22 1.01 -24.73 -29.08
CA ASN A 22 -0.30 -24.62 -29.70
C ASN A 22 -1.38 -24.76 -28.63
N SER A 23 -2.46 -24.00 -28.76
CA SER A 23 -3.63 -24.04 -27.88
C SER A 23 -4.91 -23.92 -28.71
N GLU A 24 -5.99 -24.49 -28.20
CA GLU A 24 -7.33 -24.20 -28.71
C GLU A 24 -7.71 -22.74 -28.40
N GLU A 25 -8.77 -22.26 -29.04
CA GLU A 25 -9.33 -20.92 -28.80
C GLU A 25 -9.86 -20.84 -27.36
N GLU A 26 -9.19 -20.07 -26.51
CA GLU A 26 -9.57 -19.86 -25.11
C GLU A 26 -10.01 -18.41 -24.90
N GLU A 27 -11.11 -18.21 -24.16
CA GLU A 27 -11.57 -16.89 -23.75
C GLU A 27 -10.96 -16.50 -22.40
N TYR A 28 -10.23 -15.38 -22.39
CA TYR A 28 -9.63 -14.80 -21.20
C TYR A 28 -10.38 -13.55 -20.77
N CYS A 29 -10.71 -13.43 -19.48
CA CYS A 29 -11.53 -12.34 -18.94
C CYS A 29 -11.02 -10.92 -19.29
N SER A 30 -9.71 -10.75 -19.47
CA SER A 30 -9.08 -9.45 -19.74
C SER A 30 -8.44 -9.32 -21.13
N ALA A 31 -8.28 -10.44 -21.86
CA ALA A 31 -7.66 -10.44 -23.20
C ALA A 31 -8.65 -10.85 -24.32
N GLY A 32 -9.85 -11.29 -23.97
CA GLY A 32 -10.83 -11.81 -24.92
C GLY A 32 -10.46 -13.20 -25.44
N LEU A 33 -10.99 -13.55 -26.61
CA LEU A 33 -10.71 -14.82 -27.27
C LEU A 33 -9.32 -14.79 -27.91
N VAL A 34 -8.44 -15.70 -27.48
CA VAL A 34 -7.06 -15.80 -27.97
C VAL A 34 -6.75 -17.24 -28.36
N LYS A 35 -6.17 -17.41 -29.55
CA LYS A 35 -5.62 -18.69 -30.02
C LYS A 35 -4.11 -18.58 -30.09
N PHE A 36 -3.40 -19.49 -29.42
CA PHE A 36 -1.95 -19.55 -29.49
C PHE A 36 -1.52 -20.57 -30.54
N GLU A 37 -0.88 -20.10 -31.60
CA GLU A 37 -0.27 -20.97 -32.61
C GLU A 37 1.25 -20.80 -32.55
N ALA A 38 1.97 -21.93 -32.44
CA ALA A 38 3.42 -21.90 -32.24
C ALA A 38 4.12 -21.16 -33.39
N GLY A 39 4.98 -20.21 -33.04
CA GLY A 39 5.76 -19.42 -33.99
C GLY A 39 5.01 -18.24 -34.63
N LEU A 40 3.71 -18.06 -34.38
CA LEU A 40 2.94 -16.92 -34.89
C LEU A 40 2.79 -15.82 -33.83
N PRO A 41 3.01 -14.55 -34.18
CA PRO A 41 2.88 -13.44 -33.24
C PRO A 41 1.41 -13.20 -32.89
N VAL A 42 1.13 -13.07 -31.59
CA VAL A 42 -0.21 -12.81 -31.04
C VAL A 42 -0.14 -11.57 -30.14
N GLU A 43 -1.15 -10.71 -30.20
CA GLU A 43 -1.27 -9.56 -29.31
C GLU A 43 -1.89 -9.98 -27.98
N ILE A 44 -1.11 -9.90 -26.90
CA ILE A 44 -1.56 -10.21 -25.54
C ILE A 44 -1.15 -9.10 -24.57
N PRO A 45 -1.84 -8.96 -23.43
CA PRO A 45 -1.38 -8.06 -22.37
C PRO A 45 0.00 -8.44 -21.84
N ILE A 46 0.77 -7.43 -21.43
CA ILE A 46 2.13 -7.63 -20.88
C ILE A 46 2.14 -8.53 -19.64
N TRP A 47 1.13 -8.44 -18.76
CA TRP A 47 1.05 -9.33 -17.58
C TRP A 47 0.94 -10.81 -17.99
N MET A 48 0.21 -11.11 -19.06
CA MET A 48 0.06 -12.47 -19.60
C MET A 48 1.39 -12.93 -20.20
N ALA A 49 2.02 -12.09 -21.03
CA ALA A 49 3.32 -12.35 -21.62
C ALA A 49 4.38 -12.64 -20.54
N SER A 50 4.34 -11.91 -19.43
CA SER A 50 5.24 -12.10 -18.28
C SER A 50 5.09 -13.49 -17.65
N ILE A 51 3.86 -13.99 -17.51
CA ILE A 51 3.59 -15.32 -16.94
C ILE A 51 4.03 -16.42 -17.91
N LEU A 52 3.73 -16.26 -19.21
CA LEU A 52 4.14 -17.21 -20.23
C LEU A 52 5.66 -17.27 -20.37
N LYS A 53 6.35 -16.12 -20.26
CA LYS A 53 7.80 -16.05 -20.27
C LYS A 53 8.43 -16.74 -19.07
N ALA A 54 7.86 -16.55 -17.87
CA ALA A 54 8.33 -17.25 -16.66
C ALA A 54 8.21 -18.78 -16.77
N ARG A 55 7.31 -19.28 -17.65
CA ARG A 55 7.14 -20.70 -17.98
C ARG A 55 7.91 -21.13 -19.25
N SER A 56 8.77 -20.27 -19.79
CA SER A 56 9.54 -20.52 -21.03
C SER A 56 8.68 -20.88 -22.25
N LYS A 57 7.43 -20.40 -22.30
CA LYS A 57 6.44 -20.74 -23.35
C LYS A 57 6.48 -19.83 -24.58
N GLY A 58 7.47 -18.96 -24.70
CA GLY A 58 7.63 -18.07 -25.85
C GLY A 58 8.59 -16.91 -25.60
N SER A 59 8.67 -16.03 -26.59
CA SER A 59 9.46 -14.80 -26.56
C SER A 59 8.60 -13.60 -26.91
N ILE A 60 8.99 -12.44 -26.38
CA ILE A 60 8.32 -11.17 -26.72
C ILE A 60 8.99 -10.52 -27.91
N VAL A 61 8.21 -9.82 -28.73
CA VAL A 61 8.75 -8.94 -29.77
C VAL A 61 8.78 -7.52 -29.22
N ALA A 62 9.97 -6.91 -29.18
CA ALA A 62 10.14 -5.56 -28.71
C ALA A 62 9.34 -4.56 -29.58
N PRO A 63 8.65 -3.57 -28.99
CA PRO A 63 7.94 -2.56 -29.76
C PRO A 63 8.88 -1.77 -30.68
N SER A 64 8.39 -1.35 -31.84
CA SER A 64 9.19 -0.63 -32.86
C SER A 64 9.85 0.66 -32.37
N TRP A 65 9.27 1.30 -31.36
CA TRP A 65 9.81 2.50 -30.73
C TRP A 65 10.96 2.20 -29.74
N LEU A 66 11.07 0.98 -29.21
CA LEU A 66 12.10 0.55 -28.25
C LEU A 66 13.40 0.16 -28.99
N ASN A 67 13.89 1.08 -29.81
CA ASN A 67 15.13 0.95 -30.56
C ASN A 67 16.07 2.11 -30.20
N PRO A 68 17.39 1.88 -30.06
CA PRO A 68 18.34 2.93 -29.67
C PRO A 68 18.22 4.19 -30.54
N GLN A 69 18.14 4.00 -31.87
CA GLN A 69 18.00 5.09 -32.84
C GLN A 69 16.71 5.92 -32.66
N ASN A 70 15.61 5.27 -32.31
CA ASN A 70 14.32 5.95 -32.12
C ASN A 70 14.30 6.69 -30.78
N ILE A 71 14.89 6.12 -29.73
CA ILE A 71 15.02 6.78 -28.42
C ILE A 71 15.91 8.02 -28.54
N GLU A 72 17.01 7.96 -29.29
CA GLU A 72 17.85 9.12 -29.60
C GLU A 72 17.07 10.23 -30.32
N LYS A 73 16.21 9.89 -31.29
CA LYS A 73 15.33 10.86 -31.95
C LYS A 73 14.39 11.52 -30.94
N TYR A 74 13.81 10.77 -30.01
CA TYR A 74 12.98 11.34 -28.94
C TYR A 74 13.78 12.29 -28.06
N ILE A 75 14.98 11.92 -27.63
CA ILE A 75 15.88 12.78 -26.84
C ILE A 75 16.20 14.08 -27.59
N GLN A 76 16.51 13.99 -28.89
CA GLN A 76 16.79 15.17 -29.71
C GLN A 76 15.56 16.06 -29.84
N SER A 77 14.38 15.49 -30.06
CA SER A 77 13.12 16.25 -30.13
C SER A 77 12.82 16.95 -28.80
N GLU A 78 13.09 16.28 -27.68
CA GLU A 78 12.93 16.81 -26.34
C GLU A 78 13.92 17.95 -26.07
N LYS A 79 15.15 17.88 -26.56
CA LYS A 79 16.09 19.02 -26.45
C LYS A 79 15.65 20.25 -27.25
N LYS A 80 15.08 20.04 -28.43
CA LYS A 80 14.69 21.14 -29.35
C LYS A 80 13.47 21.91 -28.85
N GLN A 81 12.50 21.22 -28.27
CA GLN A 81 11.25 21.83 -27.81
C GLN A 81 11.36 22.29 -26.36
N PHE A 82 10.80 23.47 -26.05
CA PHE A 82 10.69 23.93 -24.66
C PHE A 82 9.61 23.18 -23.88
N THR A 83 8.51 22.81 -24.53
CA THR A 83 7.43 21.97 -23.99
C THR A 83 7.76 20.48 -24.06
N PHE A 84 6.98 19.64 -23.36
CA PHE A 84 7.11 18.18 -23.42
C PHE A 84 6.72 17.65 -24.79
N THR A 85 7.55 16.77 -25.32
CA THR A 85 7.25 16.04 -26.56
C THR A 85 6.24 14.94 -26.30
N LYS A 86 5.45 14.59 -27.33
CA LYS A 86 4.54 13.46 -27.26
C LYS A 86 5.34 12.17 -27.36
N LEU A 87 5.23 11.32 -26.34
CA LEU A 87 5.80 9.97 -26.32
C LEU A 87 4.69 8.93 -26.55
N PRO A 88 5.06 7.68 -26.90
CA PRO A 88 4.14 6.56 -26.83
C PRO A 88 3.52 6.40 -25.44
N ASP A 89 2.32 5.83 -25.39
CA ASP A 89 1.60 5.63 -24.13
C ASP A 89 2.37 4.69 -23.21
N ASN A 90 2.40 5.01 -21.91
CA ASN A 90 3.10 4.26 -20.87
C ASN A 90 4.58 3.93 -21.18
N PHE A 91 5.24 4.74 -22.03
CA PHE A 91 6.60 4.52 -22.51
C PHE A 91 7.58 4.06 -21.43
N PHE A 92 7.68 4.80 -20.32
CA PHE A 92 8.64 4.48 -19.25
C PHE A 92 8.29 3.19 -18.51
N CYS A 93 7.01 2.98 -18.17
CA CYS A 93 6.59 1.78 -17.46
C CYS A 93 6.80 0.52 -18.31
N ILE A 94 6.38 0.56 -19.59
CA ILE A 94 6.58 -0.56 -20.53
C ILE A 94 8.08 -0.84 -20.69
N SER A 95 8.90 0.20 -20.89
CA SER A 95 10.34 0.03 -21.02
C SER A 95 10.97 -0.63 -19.79
N LEU A 96 10.59 -0.21 -18.59
CA LEU A 96 11.08 -0.80 -17.34
C LEU A 96 10.66 -2.26 -17.19
N ILE A 97 9.41 -2.60 -17.53
CA ILE A 97 8.92 -3.99 -17.49
C ILE A 97 9.71 -4.86 -18.47
N LEU A 98 9.88 -4.39 -19.71
CA LEU A 98 10.58 -5.12 -20.78
C LEU A 98 12.05 -5.37 -20.44
N ILE A 99 12.75 -4.35 -19.99
CA ILE A 99 14.17 -4.44 -19.63
C ILE A 99 14.42 -5.42 -18.47
N ASN A 100 13.49 -5.48 -17.49
CA ASN A 100 13.65 -6.32 -16.30
C ASN A 100 13.18 -7.75 -16.53
N LYS A 101 12.00 -7.94 -17.15
CA LYS A 101 11.38 -9.27 -17.31
C LYS A 101 11.79 -9.99 -18.61
N PHE A 102 12.14 -9.26 -19.66
CA PHE A 102 12.40 -9.79 -21.01
C PHE A 102 13.83 -9.52 -21.49
N LYS A 103 14.80 -9.57 -20.57
CA LYS A 103 16.22 -9.31 -20.88
C LYS A 103 16.77 -10.24 -21.98
N SER A 104 16.27 -11.45 -22.15
CA SER A 104 16.78 -12.36 -23.19
C SER A 104 16.34 -12.00 -24.61
N ASP A 105 15.25 -11.25 -24.74
CA ASP A 105 14.52 -11.10 -26.01
C ASP A 105 14.81 -9.77 -26.71
N ILE A 106 15.55 -8.88 -26.04
CA ILE A 106 15.82 -7.51 -26.47
C ILE A 106 17.30 -7.36 -26.80
N GLU A 107 17.60 -6.81 -27.96
CA GLU A 107 18.97 -6.47 -28.35
C GLU A 107 19.42 -5.15 -27.71
N ASN A 108 20.73 -5.02 -27.42
CA ASN A 108 21.34 -3.75 -26.97
C ASN A 108 20.70 -3.12 -25.71
N ILE A 109 20.41 -3.94 -24.70
CA ILE A 109 19.67 -3.52 -23.49
C ILE A 109 20.38 -2.41 -22.71
N ASP A 110 21.71 -2.48 -22.62
CA ASP A 110 22.47 -1.53 -21.80
C ASP A 110 22.47 -0.13 -22.43
N THR A 111 22.52 -0.02 -23.76
CA THR A 111 22.39 1.27 -24.45
C THR A 111 20.98 1.82 -24.31
N ILE A 112 19.96 0.97 -24.46
CA ILE A 112 18.55 1.34 -24.26
C ILE A 112 18.31 1.88 -22.84
N LYS A 113 18.85 1.22 -21.81
CA LYS A 113 18.76 1.68 -20.41
C LYS A 113 19.34 3.09 -20.24
N ILE A 114 20.55 3.31 -20.76
CA ILE A 114 21.24 4.61 -20.66
C ILE A 114 20.42 5.69 -21.37
N LEU A 115 19.90 5.40 -22.57
CA LEU A 115 19.11 6.36 -23.34
C LEU A 115 17.77 6.69 -22.68
N ILE A 116 17.07 5.69 -22.11
CA ILE A 116 15.82 5.93 -21.37
C ILE A 116 16.09 6.77 -20.11
N GLN A 117 17.18 6.48 -19.40
CA GLN A 117 17.57 7.26 -18.23
C GLN A 117 17.87 8.72 -18.61
N ASP A 118 18.61 8.95 -19.68
CA ASP A 118 18.89 10.30 -20.19
C ASP A 118 17.60 11.04 -20.62
N LEU A 119 16.65 10.34 -21.26
CA LEU A 119 15.36 10.93 -21.62
C LEU A 119 14.54 11.29 -20.36
N TRP A 120 14.51 10.41 -19.36
CA TRP A 120 13.84 10.65 -18.09
C TRP A 120 14.43 11.86 -17.37
N ASP A 121 15.76 11.94 -17.24
CA ASP A 121 16.43 13.03 -16.55
C ASP A 121 16.18 14.38 -17.23
N LYS A 122 16.16 14.41 -18.58
CA LYS A 122 15.81 15.62 -19.34
C LYS A 122 14.39 16.09 -19.09
N ARG A 123 13.42 15.17 -19.13
CA ARG A 123 12.01 15.51 -18.90
C ARG A 123 11.76 15.89 -17.43
N LEU A 124 12.42 15.20 -16.50
CA LEU A 124 12.35 15.52 -15.08
C LEU A 124 12.97 16.89 -14.77
N TRP A 125 14.09 17.23 -15.42
CA TRP A 125 14.67 18.58 -15.31
C TRP A 125 13.70 19.64 -15.80
N LYS A 126 13.09 19.47 -16.98
CA LYS A 126 12.06 20.38 -17.49
C LYS A 126 10.86 20.52 -16.56
N MET A 127 10.37 19.39 -16.02
CA MET A 127 9.29 19.38 -15.03
C MET A 127 9.66 20.21 -13.80
N ARG A 128 10.84 19.97 -13.21
CA ARG A 128 11.32 20.74 -12.06
C ARG A 128 11.43 22.22 -12.37
N SER A 129 12.03 22.60 -13.50
CA SER A 129 12.13 24.00 -13.93
C SER A 129 10.75 24.64 -14.13
N SER A 130 9.77 23.90 -14.65
CA SER A 130 8.39 24.37 -14.78
C SER A 130 7.73 24.60 -13.41
N LEU A 131 7.94 23.69 -12.46
CA LEU A 131 7.39 23.83 -11.10
C LEU A 131 7.97 25.00 -10.32
N VAL A 132 9.28 25.25 -10.44
CA VAL A 132 9.90 26.42 -9.81
C VAL A 132 9.26 27.69 -10.33
N LYS A 133 9.04 27.80 -11.65
CA LYS A 133 8.35 28.95 -12.25
C LYS A 133 6.92 29.08 -11.73
N PHE A 134 6.20 27.97 -11.53
CA PHE A 134 4.86 27.98 -10.95
C PHE A 134 4.84 28.46 -9.50
N PHE A 135 5.72 27.93 -8.64
CA PHE A 135 5.72 28.30 -7.22
C PHE A 135 6.13 29.75 -6.94
N VAL A 136 6.88 30.37 -7.85
CA VAL A 136 7.24 31.80 -7.76
C VAL A 136 6.10 32.71 -8.22
N GLN A 137 5.11 32.21 -8.97
CA GLN A 137 4.01 33.03 -9.46
C GLN A 137 3.04 33.42 -8.34
N GLU A 138 2.83 34.73 -8.14
CA GLU A 138 1.94 35.24 -7.09
C GLU A 138 0.46 35.29 -7.54
N ASN A 139 0.18 35.52 -8.81
CA ASN A 139 -1.18 35.83 -9.29
C ASN A 139 -1.89 34.69 -10.03
N ILE A 140 -1.21 33.58 -10.33
CA ILE A 140 -1.74 32.51 -11.18
C ILE A 140 -1.71 31.18 -10.42
N CYS A 141 -2.86 30.53 -10.28
CA CYS A 141 -3.02 29.25 -9.57
C CYS A 141 -3.19 28.04 -10.51
N HIS A 142 -2.93 28.21 -11.81
CA HIS A 142 -3.11 27.15 -12.81
C HIS A 142 -1.84 26.94 -13.62
N VAL A 143 -1.57 25.68 -13.97
CA VAL A 143 -0.49 25.30 -14.90
C VAL A 143 -1.04 24.28 -15.88
N ARG A 144 -0.80 24.49 -17.16
CA ARG A 144 -1.10 23.51 -18.20
C ARG A 144 0.18 22.77 -18.58
N ILE A 145 0.22 21.48 -18.30
CA ILE A 145 1.32 20.59 -18.67
C ILE A 145 0.78 19.57 -19.68
N ASN A 146 1.10 19.77 -20.95
CA ASN A 146 0.69 18.83 -22.01
C ASN A 146 1.73 17.71 -22.14
N ASN A 147 1.32 16.56 -22.67
CA ASN A 147 2.18 15.42 -23.01
C ASN A 147 3.02 14.86 -21.84
N ILE A 148 2.58 15.02 -20.60
CA ILE A 148 3.18 14.35 -19.45
C ILE A 148 2.77 12.88 -19.45
N THR A 149 3.72 11.99 -19.13
CA THR A 149 3.43 10.57 -19.00
C THR A 149 2.83 10.26 -17.62
N LEU A 150 2.14 9.12 -17.52
CA LEU A 150 1.51 8.68 -16.27
C LEU A 150 2.52 8.53 -15.14
N LEU A 151 3.68 7.93 -15.42
CA LEU A 151 4.76 7.73 -14.45
C LEU A 151 5.34 9.05 -13.92
N GLU A 152 5.55 10.02 -14.80
CA GLU A 152 6.03 11.35 -14.41
C GLU A 152 5.03 12.06 -13.50
N SER A 153 3.74 11.94 -13.82
CA SER A 153 2.67 12.51 -13.00
C SER A 153 2.58 11.82 -11.63
N CYS A 154 2.68 10.48 -11.58
CA CYS A 154 2.80 9.69 -10.34
C CYS A 154 3.97 10.20 -9.47
N TYR A 155 5.14 10.42 -10.07
CA TYR A 155 6.35 10.83 -9.35
C TYR A 155 6.28 12.26 -8.81
N VAL A 156 5.80 13.19 -9.64
CA VAL A 156 5.83 14.63 -9.31
C VAL A 156 4.59 15.07 -8.52
N GLY A 157 3.46 14.37 -8.66
CA GLY A 157 2.17 14.72 -8.05
C GLY A 157 2.24 14.99 -6.53
N PRO A 158 2.83 14.12 -5.70
CA PRO A 158 2.93 14.36 -4.26
C PRO A 158 3.72 15.62 -3.89
N ILE A 159 4.75 15.93 -4.68
CA ILE A 159 5.60 17.12 -4.49
C ILE A 159 4.78 18.39 -4.77
N ILE A 160 4.06 18.42 -5.89
CA ILE A 160 3.19 19.55 -6.24
C ILE A 160 2.12 19.73 -5.18
N PHE A 161 1.42 18.67 -4.83
CA PHE A 161 0.31 18.71 -3.88
C PHE A 161 0.75 19.25 -2.50
N THR A 162 1.85 18.72 -1.98
CA THR A 162 2.38 19.14 -0.68
C THR A 162 2.93 20.57 -0.74
N GLY A 163 3.67 20.90 -1.80
CA GLY A 163 4.20 22.24 -2.04
C GLY A 163 3.10 23.30 -2.12
N SER A 164 2.07 23.06 -2.94
CA SER A 164 0.93 23.95 -3.09
C SER A 164 0.16 24.13 -1.78
N LYS A 165 -0.13 23.06 -1.04
CA LYS A 165 -0.80 23.16 0.27
C LYS A 165 -0.03 24.02 1.26
N ASN A 166 1.28 23.87 1.31
CA ASN A 166 2.14 24.66 2.20
C ASN A 166 2.15 26.13 1.79
N LEU A 167 2.29 26.41 0.50
CA LEU A 167 2.25 27.78 -0.03
C LEU A 167 0.90 28.46 0.19
N ASP A 168 -0.21 27.74 -0.01
CA ASP A 168 -1.55 28.25 0.28
C ASP A 168 -1.72 28.57 1.76
N THR A 169 -1.17 27.73 2.64
CA THR A 169 -1.18 27.98 4.09
C THR A 169 -0.39 29.25 4.42
N ILE A 170 0.79 29.44 3.82
CA ILE A 170 1.62 30.65 4.00
C ILE A 170 0.90 31.88 3.44
N ARG A 171 0.30 31.79 2.25
CA ARG A 171 -0.46 32.89 1.63
C ARG A 171 -1.65 33.29 2.51
N LYS A 172 -2.37 32.32 3.09
CA LYS A 172 -3.47 32.58 4.05
C LYS A 172 -2.97 33.26 5.33
N MET A 173 -1.80 32.86 5.86
CA MET A 173 -1.19 33.51 7.03
C MET A 173 -0.72 34.95 6.73
N ARG A 174 -0.28 35.22 5.49
CA ARG A 174 0.20 36.54 5.06
C ARG A 174 -0.93 37.54 4.80
N MET A 175 -2.14 37.07 4.47
CA MET A 175 -3.32 37.93 4.40
C MET A 175 -3.77 38.25 5.83
N PRO A 176 -3.76 39.52 6.28
CA PRO A 176 -4.16 39.86 7.63
C PRO A 176 -5.68 39.77 7.75
N THR A 177 -6.21 38.59 8.02
CA THR A 177 -7.52 38.49 8.68
C THR A 177 -7.32 38.96 10.12
N ILE A 178 -7.69 40.22 10.35
CA ILE A 178 -8.01 40.75 11.67
C ILE A 178 -8.91 39.72 12.38
N SER A 179 -8.53 39.36 13.60
CA SER A 179 -9.15 38.33 14.45
C SER A 179 -8.98 36.87 14.00
N ARG A 180 -8.03 36.18 14.64
CA ARG A 180 -8.40 35.12 15.59
C ARG A 180 -7.25 34.76 16.51
N VAL A 181 -7.62 34.70 17.78
CA VAL A 181 -6.80 34.47 18.97
C VAL A 181 -6.01 33.16 18.85
N ILE A 182 -4.78 33.24 19.33
CA ILE A 182 -3.75 32.21 19.46
C ILE A 182 -4.36 30.88 19.94
N SER A 183 -4.41 29.87 19.08
CA SER A 183 -4.57 28.47 19.51
C SER A 183 -3.18 27.88 19.78
N LEU A 184 -2.80 27.81 21.05
CA LEU A 184 -1.62 27.06 21.51
C LEU A 184 -1.91 25.56 21.39
N VAL A 185 -1.57 24.98 20.23
CA VAL A 185 -1.42 23.52 20.09
C VAL A 185 -0.02 23.25 19.55
N PRO A 186 0.84 22.49 20.25
CA PRO A 186 2.16 22.17 19.75
C PRO A 186 2.01 21.18 18.59
N LYS A 187 2.20 21.67 17.37
CA LYS A 187 2.29 20.83 16.17
C LYS A 187 3.65 20.14 16.20
N VAL A 188 3.66 18.84 16.51
CA VAL A 188 4.85 18.00 16.41
C VAL A 188 5.36 18.04 14.97
N SER A 189 6.43 18.79 14.74
CA SER A 189 7.13 18.88 13.47
C SER A 189 7.96 17.62 13.29
N GLY A 190 7.42 16.63 12.58
CA GLY A 190 8.24 15.56 12.02
C GLY A 190 9.16 16.19 10.97
N ARG A 191 10.47 16.22 11.25
CA ARG A 191 11.48 16.59 10.25
C ARG A 191 11.48 15.55 9.13
N THR A 192 10.74 15.79 8.06
CA THR A 192 10.99 15.11 6.78
C THR A 192 12.12 15.85 6.07
N SER A 193 13.34 15.37 6.28
CA SER A 193 14.51 15.75 5.50
C SER A 193 14.38 15.12 4.11
N VAL A 194 13.78 15.83 3.15
CA VAL A 194 13.81 15.41 1.74
C VAL A 194 15.20 15.73 1.19
N ARG A 195 16.11 14.75 1.25
CA ARG A 195 17.35 14.81 0.49
C ARG A 195 17.04 14.50 -0.97
N HIS A 196 17.39 15.43 -1.86
CA HIS A 196 17.41 15.21 -3.29
C HIS A 196 18.36 14.05 -3.63
N SER A 197 17.84 12.99 -4.26
CA SER A 197 18.63 12.04 -5.04
C SER A 197 17.95 11.92 -6.41
N GLY A 198 18.73 12.09 -7.47
CA GLY A 198 18.32 11.78 -8.84
C GLY A 198 18.08 10.27 -8.98
N MET A 199 17.28 9.88 -9.97
CA MET A 199 16.97 8.47 -10.20
C MET A 199 18.17 7.76 -10.83
N GLY A 200 19.12 7.33 -10.01
CA GLY A 200 20.22 6.47 -10.42
C GLY A 200 19.79 5.00 -10.45
N LEU A 201 19.82 4.38 -11.62
CA LEU A 201 19.55 2.95 -11.84
C LEU A 201 20.75 2.07 -11.41
N LYS A 202 21.25 2.21 -10.19
CA LYS A 202 22.28 1.32 -9.61
C LYS A 202 21.71 0.49 -8.47
N ALA A 203 22.13 -0.78 -8.39
CA ALA A 203 21.68 -1.72 -7.34
C ALA A 203 21.95 -1.20 -5.91
N ALA A 204 23.01 -0.42 -5.69
CA ALA A 204 23.32 0.22 -4.40
C ALA A 204 22.36 1.37 -4.03
N GLU A 205 21.62 1.94 -4.98
CA GLU A 205 20.59 2.94 -4.75
C GLU A 205 19.23 2.31 -4.40
N PHE A 206 19.04 1.02 -4.72
CA PHE A 206 17.86 0.25 -4.35
C PHE A 206 17.78 0.02 -2.83
N ASP A 207 18.92 -0.10 -2.14
CA ASP A 207 18.95 -0.18 -0.67
C ASP A 207 18.59 1.15 -0.01
N ASN A 208 18.95 2.28 -0.62
CA ASN A 208 18.52 3.61 -0.17
C ASN A 208 17.04 3.87 -0.47
N TYR A 209 16.53 3.40 -1.61
CA TYR A 209 15.11 3.39 -1.98
C TYR A 209 14.28 2.51 -1.04
N LYS A 210 14.78 1.30 -0.73
CA LYS A 210 14.22 0.43 0.32
C LYS A 210 14.24 1.16 1.65
N LYS A 211 15.32 1.82 2.05
CA LYS A 211 15.38 2.63 3.28
C LYS A 211 14.35 3.77 3.29
N THR A 212 14.19 4.53 2.21
CA THR A 212 13.25 5.67 2.15
C THR A 212 11.78 5.23 2.02
N MET A 213 11.51 4.08 1.39
CA MET A 213 10.16 3.51 1.30
C MET A 213 9.78 2.67 2.52
N VAL A 214 10.76 2.09 3.20
CA VAL A 214 10.58 1.29 4.43
C VAL A 214 10.68 2.16 5.68
N GLU A 215 11.24 3.37 5.65
CA GLU A 215 11.23 4.31 6.79
C GLU A 215 9.81 4.75 7.23
N PRO A 216 8.86 4.98 6.31
CA PRO A 216 7.44 5.08 6.65
C PRO A 216 6.84 3.78 7.22
N LEU A 217 7.40 2.61 6.90
CA LEU A 217 6.96 1.30 7.41
C LEU A 217 7.64 0.93 8.76
N THR A 218 8.85 1.45 9.05
CA THR A 218 9.52 1.36 10.35
C THR A 218 9.01 2.39 11.36
N THR A 219 8.03 3.21 10.96
CA THR A 219 7.09 3.81 11.92
C THR A 219 6.51 2.74 12.85
N SER A 220 6.48 1.45 12.47
CA SER A 220 6.17 0.35 13.38
C SER A 220 6.92 0.38 14.71
N GLU A 221 8.20 0.81 14.78
CA GLU A 221 8.90 0.92 16.06
C GLU A 221 8.41 2.09 16.92
N SER A 222 8.17 3.25 16.30
CA SER A 222 7.67 4.44 17.02
C SER A 222 6.20 4.27 17.41
N VAL A 223 5.41 3.68 16.52
CA VAL A 223 4.05 3.19 16.71
C VAL A 223 4.02 2.16 17.84
N TYR A 224 4.84 1.12 17.79
CA TYR A 224 4.97 0.12 18.86
C TYR A 224 5.34 0.77 20.20
N LYS A 225 6.33 1.66 20.23
CA LYS A 225 6.71 2.41 21.44
C LYS A 225 5.56 3.29 21.96
N THR A 226 4.76 3.87 21.07
CA THR A 226 3.59 4.70 21.44
C THR A 226 2.46 3.85 21.99
N TYR A 227 2.06 2.77 21.30
CA TYR A 227 1.02 1.85 21.74
C TYR A 227 1.42 1.08 23.01
N ARG A 228 2.71 0.73 23.17
CA ARG A 228 3.24 0.16 24.41
C ARG A 228 3.05 1.13 25.57
N LYS A 229 3.39 2.42 25.40
CA LYS A 229 3.16 3.44 26.43
C LYS A 229 1.67 3.61 26.74
N ILE A 230 0.82 3.68 25.72
CA ILE A 230 -0.64 3.77 25.88
C ILE A 230 -1.18 2.57 26.67
N PHE A 231 -0.72 1.35 26.36
CA PHE A 231 -1.13 0.15 27.07
C PHE A 231 -0.76 0.19 28.56
N PHE A 232 0.48 0.57 28.89
CA PHE A 232 0.90 0.67 30.29
C PHE A 232 0.27 1.86 31.04
N VAL A 233 0.08 3.01 30.39
CA VAL A 233 -0.38 4.25 31.04
C VAL A 233 -1.90 4.37 31.08
N LEU A 234 -2.62 3.81 30.12
CA LEU A 234 -4.09 3.87 30.04
C LEU A 234 -4.74 2.50 30.13
N GLY A 235 -4.21 1.49 29.43
CA GLY A 235 -4.78 0.14 29.42
C GLY A 235 -4.81 -0.51 30.81
N ILE A 236 -3.66 -0.62 31.47
CA ILE A 236 -3.55 -1.23 32.81
C ILE A 236 -4.42 -0.52 33.85
N PRO A 237 -4.44 0.82 33.99
CA PRO A 237 -5.31 1.45 35.00
C PRO A 237 -6.80 1.30 34.69
N ILE A 238 -7.21 1.27 33.41
CA ILE A 238 -8.60 1.01 33.05
C ILE A 238 -9.00 -0.44 33.41
N ILE A 239 -8.12 -1.40 33.13
CA ILE A 239 -8.35 -2.81 33.51
C ILE A 239 -8.38 -2.95 35.04
N ALA A 240 -7.44 -2.32 35.76
CA ALA A 240 -7.42 -2.35 37.22
C ALA A 240 -8.68 -1.70 37.83
N PHE A 241 -9.14 -0.59 37.26
CA PHE A 241 -10.36 0.09 37.71
C PHE A 241 -11.62 -0.75 37.46
N THR A 242 -11.76 -1.33 36.26
CA THR A 242 -12.89 -2.21 35.93
C THR A 242 -12.87 -3.49 36.78
N PHE A 243 -11.69 -4.04 37.05
CA PHE A 243 -11.51 -5.17 37.97
C PHE A 243 -11.90 -4.81 39.41
N TYR A 244 -11.49 -3.63 39.90
CA TYR A 244 -11.88 -3.15 41.23
C TYR A 244 -13.40 -2.95 41.34
N ALA A 245 -14.03 -2.37 40.32
CA ALA A 245 -15.47 -2.19 40.28
C ALA A 245 -16.21 -3.54 40.29
N ALA A 246 -15.76 -4.50 39.48
CA ALA A 246 -16.32 -5.85 39.45
C ALA A 246 -16.11 -6.60 40.77
N TRP A 247 -14.93 -6.48 41.39
CA TRP A 247 -14.64 -7.08 42.69
C TRP A 247 -15.54 -6.49 43.78
N ARG A 248 -15.72 -5.17 43.81
CA ARG A 248 -16.60 -4.50 44.77
C ARG A 248 -18.08 -4.86 44.56
N ASP A 249 -18.51 -5.04 43.31
CA ASP A 249 -19.86 -5.49 42.99
C ASP A 249 -20.08 -6.95 43.40
N HIS A 250 -19.07 -7.80 43.19
CA HIS A 250 -19.07 -9.18 43.64
C HIS A 250 -19.13 -9.30 45.17
N GLU A 251 -18.39 -8.47 45.93
CA GLU A 251 -18.51 -8.41 47.40
C GLU A 251 -19.92 -8.01 47.84
N LYS A 252 -20.56 -7.04 47.17
CA LYS A 252 -21.96 -6.68 47.46
C LYS A 252 -22.92 -7.83 47.16
N HIS A 253 -22.75 -8.52 46.04
CA HIS A 253 -23.59 -9.68 45.70
C HIS A 253 -23.41 -10.86 46.67
N MET A 254 -22.23 -11.01 47.27
CA MET A 254 -21.96 -12.00 48.33
C MET A 254 -22.60 -11.64 49.69
N SER A 255 -23.05 -10.39 49.89
CA SER A 255 -23.78 -9.97 51.10
C SER A 255 -25.25 -10.43 51.13
N HIS A 256 -25.83 -10.77 49.99
CA HIS A 256 -27.19 -11.30 49.91
C HIS A 256 -27.19 -12.82 50.06
N GLU A 257 -28.19 -13.33 50.78
CA GLU A 257 -28.38 -14.77 50.92
C GLU A 257 -28.55 -15.44 49.56
N ARG A 258 -28.06 -16.69 49.47
CA ARG A 258 -28.18 -17.49 48.25
C ARG A 258 -29.67 -17.69 47.95
N LYS A 259 -30.08 -17.41 46.71
CA LYS A 259 -31.43 -17.73 46.25
C LYS A 259 -31.68 -19.24 46.39
N GLU A 260 -32.85 -19.60 46.90
CA GLU A 260 -33.27 -20.99 47.01
C GLU A 260 -33.36 -21.62 45.61
N TYR A 261 -32.96 -22.89 45.50
CA TYR A 261 -32.98 -23.61 44.24
C TYR A 261 -34.43 -23.92 43.85
N VAL A 262 -34.87 -23.38 42.72
CA VAL A 262 -36.17 -23.71 42.13
C VAL A 262 -35.96 -24.72 40.99
N PRO A 263 -36.46 -25.96 41.11
CA PRO A 263 -36.33 -26.96 40.06
C PRO A 263 -37.24 -26.61 38.88
N PHE A 264 -36.65 -26.18 37.77
CA PHE A 264 -37.34 -26.02 36.49
C PHE A 264 -37.00 -27.18 35.54
N ASP A 265 -37.98 -27.65 34.78
CA ASP A 265 -37.86 -28.83 33.89
C ASP A 265 -36.75 -28.72 32.83
N PHE A 266 -36.33 -27.50 32.49
CA PHE A 266 -35.28 -27.22 31.50
C PHE A 266 -33.90 -26.96 32.13
N LEU A 267 -33.80 -26.87 33.46
CA LEU A 267 -32.55 -26.58 34.15
C LEU A 267 -31.71 -27.85 34.30
N ASN A 268 -30.40 -27.77 34.03
CA ASN A 268 -29.44 -28.88 34.16
C ASN A 268 -29.77 -30.15 33.34
N VAL A 269 -30.60 -30.06 32.30
CA VAL A 269 -30.84 -31.17 31.36
C VAL A 269 -29.60 -31.43 30.53
N ARG A 270 -29.05 -32.65 30.59
CA ARG A 270 -27.83 -33.02 29.85
C ARG A 270 -28.03 -34.31 29.06
N LYS A 271 -27.62 -34.29 27.79
CA LYS A 271 -27.64 -35.46 26.89
C LYS A 271 -26.35 -36.27 26.93
N LYS A 272 -25.26 -35.68 27.42
CA LYS A 272 -23.91 -36.28 27.54
C LYS A 272 -23.22 -35.76 28.81
N ALA A 273 -22.39 -36.59 29.42
CA ALA A 273 -21.55 -36.21 30.55
C ALA A 273 -20.44 -35.23 30.13
N PHE A 274 -19.94 -34.42 31.07
CA PHE A 274 -18.81 -33.53 30.83
C PHE A 274 -17.50 -34.32 30.61
N PRO A 275 -16.58 -33.82 29.78
CA PRO A 275 -15.35 -34.55 29.42
C PRO A 275 -14.24 -34.46 30.49
N PHE A 276 -14.55 -33.98 31.70
CA PHE A 276 -13.60 -33.78 32.80
C PHE A 276 -14.20 -34.26 34.14
N GLY A 277 -13.34 -34.72 35.06
CA GLY A 277 -13.72 -35.16 36.41
C GLY A 277 -14.76 -36.28 36.42
N ASP A 278 -15.78 -36.11 37.27
CA ASP A 278 -16.87 -37.09 37.50
C ASP A 278 -17.98 -37.06 36.42
N GLY A 279 -17.81 -36.28 35.35
CA GLY A 279 -18.79 -36.10 34.28
C GLY A 279 -20.03 -35.27 34.67
N ASN A 280 -20.20 -34.97 35.95
CA ASN A 280 -21.30 -34.17 36.50
C ASN A 280 -20.93 -32.71 36.80
N HIS A 281 -19.64 -32.35 36.84
CA HIS A 281 -19.16 -30.99 37.08
C HIS A 281 -18.60 -30.34 35.82
N SER A 282 -18.84 -29.05 35.67
CA SER A 282 -18.21 -28.26 34.60
C SER A 282 -16.77 -27.88 35.00
N LEU A 283 -15.94 -27.50 34.03
CA LEU A 283 -14.55 -27.07 34.28
C LEU A 283 -14.45 -25.85 35.22
N PHE A 284 -15.51 -25.03 35.26
CA PHE A 284 -15.61 -23.84 36.12
C PHE A 284 -16.63 -24.03 37.23
N HIS A 285 -16.78 -25.27 37.71
CA HIS A 285 -17.72 -25.60 38.78
C HIS A 285 -17.32 -24.93 40.09
N ASN A 286 -18.28 -24.25 40.73
CA ASN A 286 -18.09 -23.69 42.05
C ASN A 286 -18.96 -24.47 43.07
N PRO A 287 -18.35 -25.29 43.95
CA PRO A 287 -19.06 -26.13 44.92
C PRO A 287 -20.01 -25.37 45.87
N SER A 288 -19.77 -24.07 46.10
CA SER A 288 -20.62 -23.26 46.99
C SER A 288 -21.81 -22.58 46.28
N GLU A 289 -21.71 -22.36 44.97
CA GLU A 289 -22.68 -21.55 44.21
C GLU A 289 -23.53 -22.34 43.22
N GLN A 290 -22.98 -23.42 42.65
CA GLN A 290 -23.62 -24.14 41.56
C GLN A 290 -24.29 -25.41 42.07
N TYR A 291 -25.57 -25.56 41.73
CA TYR A 291 -26.38 -26.72 42.09
C TYR A 291 -26.10 -27.92 41.17
N VAL A 292 -25.88 -29.09 41.76
CA VAL A 292 -25.66 -30.35 41.04
C VAL A 292 -26.90 -31.24 41.15
N PRO A 293 -27.48 -31.72 40.01
CA PRO A 293 -28.60 -32.65 40.04
C PRO A 293 -28.30 -33.90 40.88
N GLY A 294 -29.15 -34.21 41.85
CA GLY A 294 -29.05 -35.40 42.71
C GLY A 294 -28.21 -35.24 43.98
N VAL A 295 -27.29 -34.26 44.04
CA VAL A 295 -26.44 -33.99 45.21
C VAL A 295 -26.84 -32.70 45.93
N GLY A 296 -27.36 -31.72 45.19
CA GLY A 296 -27.71 -30.42 45.74
C GLY A 296 -26.53 -29.44 45.70
N TYR A 297 -26.44 -28.58 46.70
CA TYR A 297 -25.27 -27.71 46.90
C TYR A 297 -24.24 -28.44 47.75
N GLU A 298 -23.01 -28.51 47.27
CA GLU A 298 -21.98 -29.37 47.85
C GLU A 298 -21.31 -28.76 49.07
N LYS A 299 -21.29 -27.42 49.15
CA LYS A 299 -20.73 -26.68 50.27
C LYS A 299 -21.62 -25.50 50.64
N GLU A 300 -21.76 -25.23 51.93
CA GLU A 300 -22.40 -24.01 52.41
C GLU A 300 -21.56 -22.78 52.06
N ARG A 301 -22.23 -21.68 51.70
CA ARG A 301 -21.57 -20.41 51.34
C ARG A 301 -20.95 -19.82 52.62
N GLN A 302 -19.63 -19.64 52.61
CA GLN A 302 -18.93 -18.89 53.65
C GLN A 302 -19.05 -17.40 53.30
N HIS A 303 -19.56 -16.59 54.24
CA HIS A 303 -19.70 -15.14 54.11
C HIS A 303 -18.44 -14.41 54.57
#